data_AF-A0A1S1MSC4-F1
#
_entry.id   AF-A0A1S1MSC4-F1
#
_cell.length_a   1.000
_cell.length_b   1.000
_cell.length_c   1.000
_cell.angle_alpha   90.00
_cell.angle_beta   90.00
_cell.angle_gamma   90.00
#
_symmetry.space_group_name_H-M   'P 1'
#
loop_
_entity.id
_entity.type
_entity.pdbx_description
1 polymer ?
#
loop_
_entity_poly.entity_id
_entity_poly.type
_entity_poly.pdbx_seq_one_letter_code
_entity_poly.pdbx_strand_id
1 'polypeptide(L)'
;MSDKQASLRYFTPLKEVNSCGQGTLAAASVAFKCGLNQTADWVELQTTNGLIRCYQQSNEQGDYYAFAAKQPTRLLLHLDEERLLALSPDWQKLREVQQQHNVTALFAFSWLPSHKAHVKDRMFSPQMGINEDPVNGNSVIAFSRVLIHLCQSGGQSLPDEIYAYQGFSFDRRGTVRVTLSTHKMPENSVRLAGQVVQLYQFHMELK
;
A
#
# COMPACT_ATOMS: atom_id res chain seq x y z
N MET A 1 -30.21 8.93 5.16
CA MET A 1 -28.81 8.59 4.83
C MET A 1 -28.17 8.15 6.13
N SER A 2 -27.62 6.94 6.25
CA SER A 2 -27.16 6.44 7.56
C SER A 2 -25.84 7.07 7.99
N ASP A 3 -25.81 7.63 9.20
CA ASP A 3 -24.71 8.30 9.92
C ASP A 3 -23.47 7.42 10.25
N LYS A 4 -23.26 6.30 9.56
CA LYS A 4 -22.23 5.31 9.90
C LYS A 4 -20.84 5.66 9.34
N GLN A 5 -20.36 6.89 9.50
CA GLN A 5 -19.01 7.26 9.02
C GLN A 5 -17.95 7.16 10.12
N ALA A 6 -16.83 6.51 9.81
CA ALA A 6 -15.66 6.46 10.69
C ALA A 6 -14.61 7.48 10.24
N SER A 7 -14.06 8.25 11.19
CA SER A 7 -12.89 9.09 10.93
C SER A 7 -11.60 8.29 11.14
N LEU A 8 -10.63 8.47 10.24
CA LEU A 8 -9.35 7.77 10.29
C LEU A 8 -8.19 8.75 10.13
N ARG A 9 -7.28 8.72 11.10
CA ARG A 9 -6.02 9.47 11.14
C ARG A 9 -4.86 8.49 11.28
N TYR A 10 -3.72 8.78 10.66
CA TYR A 10 -2.57 7.89 10.66
C TYR A 10 -1.39 8.54 11.37
N PHE A 11 -0.77 7.83 12.31
CA PHE A 11 0.39 8.32 13.05
C PHE A 11 1.57 7.38 12.86
N THR A 12 2.73 7.93 12.50
CA THR A 12 4.02 7.25 12.68
C THR A 12 4.58 7.61 14.06
N PRO A 13 5.69 7.01 14.52
CA PRO A 13 6.32 7.40 15.78
C PRO A 13 6.72 8.89 15.85
N LEU A 14 6.86 9.57 14.71
CA LEU A 14 7.36 10.95 14.65
C LEU A 14 6.29 11.99 14.32
N LYS A 15 5.24 11.63 13.57
CA LYS A 15 4.25 12.59 13.07
C LYS A 15 2.97 11.93 12.58
N GLU A 16 1.93 12.75 12.46
CA GLU A 16 0.76 12.40 11.66
C GLU A 16 1.12 12.37 10.16
N VAL A 17 0.49 11.45 9.43
CA VAL A 17 0.68 11.28 7.98
C VAL A 17 -0.66 11.19 7.27
N ASN A 18 -0.70 11.63 6.02
CA ASN A 18 -1.97 11.77 5.31
C ASN A 18 -2.46 10.46 4.64
N SER A 19 -1.63 9.40 4.62
CA SER A 19 -1.99 8.13 3.98
C SER A 19 -1.18 6.96 4.54
N CYS A 20 -1.82 5.82 4.79
CA CYS A 20 -1.15 4.57 5.14
C CYS A 20 -1.97 3.37 4.66
N GLY A 21 -1.53 2.67 3.60
CA GLY A 21 -2.34 1.61 3.00
C GLY A 21 -2.67 0.45 3.93
N GLN A 22 -1.68 -0.11 4.63
CA GLN A 22 -1.91 -1.19 5.60
C GLN A 22 -2.82 -0.75 6.75
N GLY A 23 -2.66 0.49 7.22
CA GLY A 23 -3.53 1.07 8.24
C GLY A 23 -4.96 1.24 7.76
N THR A 24 -5.17 1.64 6.50
CA THR A 24 -6.50 1.73 5.87
C THR A 24 -7.17 0.35 5.82
N LEU A 25 -6.47 -0.70 5.39
CA LEU A 25 -7.03 -2.05 5.33
C LEU A 25 -7.41 -2.57 6.73
N ALA A 26 -6.52 -2.38 7.71
CA ALA A 26 -6.78 -2.79 9.09
C ALA A 26 -7.99 -2.04 9.69
N ALA A 27 -8.06 -0.72 9.50
CA ALA A 27 -9.18 0.09 9.96
C ALA A 27 -10.50 -0.28 9.27
N ALA A 28 -10.47 -0.57 7.97
CA ALA A 28 -11.65 -1.06 7.24
C ALA A 28 -12.15 -2.36 7.85
N SER A 29 -11.27 -3.33 8.12
CA SER A 29 -11.64 -4.60 8.76
C SER A 29 -12.36 -4.40 10.10
N VAL A 30 -11.84 -3.50 10.94
CA VAL A 30 -12.49 -3.14 12.21
C VAL A 30 -13.84 -2.45 11.97
N ALA A 31 -13.92 -1.51 11.03
CA ALA A 31 -15.17 -0.80 10.72
C ALA A 31 -16.29 -1.75 10.27
N PHE A 32 -15.98 -2.75 9.45
CA PHE A 32 -16.92 -3.81 9.08
C PHE A 32 -17.38 -4.64 10.29
N LYS A 33 -16.43 -5.07 11.14
CA LYS A 33 -16.75 -5.83 12.38
C LYS A 33 -17.64 -5.03 13.34
N CYS A 34 -17.50 -3.71 13.36
CA CYS A 34 -18.33 -2.81 14.15
C CYS A 34 -19.68 -2.45 13.50
N GLY A 35 -19.97 -2.97 12.31
CA GLY A 35 -21.23 -2.69 11.60
C GLY A 35 -21.35 -1.26 11.07
N LEU A 36 -20.21 -0.60 10.80
CA LEU A 36 -20.12 0.76 10.24
C LEU A 36 -20.23 0.80 8.71
N ASN A 37 -20.46 -0.34 8.08
CA ASN A 37 -20.66 -0.48 6.65
C ASN A 37 -21.96 0.19 6.18
N GLN A 38 -21.86 0.93 5.08
CA GLN A 38 -23.00 1.60 4.43
C GLN A 38 -23.83 0.60 3.62
N THR A 39 -23.17 -0.42 3.05
CA THR A 39 -23.80 -1.53 2.33
C THR A 39 -23.21 -2.85 2.84
N ALA A 40 -23.66 -3.99 2.29
CA ALA A 40 -23.08 -5.29 2.63
C ALA A 40 -21.58 -5.42 2.28
N ASP A 41 -21.07 -4.62 1.34
CA ASP A 41 -19.77 -4.82 0.71
C ASP A 41 -18.79 -3.66 0.85
N TRP A 42 -19.19 -2.50 1.40
CA TRP A 42 -18.25 -1.38 1.59
C TRP A 42 -18.46 -0.55 2.85
N VAL A 43 -17.34 0.04 3.31
CA VAL A 43 -17.24 1.06 4.38
C VAL A 43 -16.63 2.35 3.84
N GLU A 44 -17.04 3.49 4.39
CA GLU A 44 -16.45 4.80 4.15
C GLU A 44 -15.62 5.26 5.34
N LEU A 45 -14.36 5.65 5.05
CA LEU A 45 -13.40 6.15 6.02
C LEU A 45 -13.05 7.61 5.68
N GLN A 46 -13.44 8.55 6.55
CA GLN A 46 -13.10 9.96 6.38
C GLN A 46 -11.67 10.20 6.87
N THR A 47 -10.77 10.54 5.95
CA THR A 47 -9.36 10.85 6.25
C THR A 47 -9.08 12.35 6.10
N THR A 48 -7.86 12.77 6.49
CA THR A 48 -7.37 14.13 6.24
C THR A 48 -7.20 14.45 4.75
N ASN A 49 -7.05 13.43 3.91
CA ASN A 49 -6.97 13.54 2.45
C ASN A 49 -8.33 13.33 1.74
N GLY A 50 -9.42 13.31 2.50
CA GLY A 50 -10.77 13.07 1.99
C GLY A 50 -11.28 11.66 2.25
N LEU A 51 -12.40 11.35 1.62
CA LEU A 51 -13.15 10.12 1.84
C LEU A 51 -12.52 8.95 1.07
N ILE A 52 -12.29 7.83 1.76
CA ILE A 52 -11.81 6.58 1.15
C ILE A 52 -12.91 5.53 1.31
N ARG A 53 -13.34 4.95 0.18
CA ARG A 53 -14.23 3.79 0.18
C ARG A 53 -13.40 2.51 0.16
N CYS A 54 -13.64 1.64 1.13
CA CYS A 54 -13.01 0.33 1.23
C CYS A 54 -14.04 -0.77 1.01
N TYR A 55 -13.73 -1.70 0.13
CA TYR A 55 -14.60 -2.83 -0.21
C TYR A 55 -14.15 -4.08 0.53
N GLN A 56 -15.07 -4.89 1.02
CA GLN A 56 -14.81 -6.23 1.56
C GLN A 56 -15.22 -7.28 0.54
N GLN A 57 -14.37 -8.28 0.35
CA GLN A 57 -14.66 -9.49 -0.40
C GLN A 57 -14.23 -10.69 0.43
N SER A 58 -15.13 -11.65 0.63
CA SER A 58 -14.82 -12.89 1.33
C SER A 58 -14.57 -14.01 0.31
N ASN A 59 -13.53 -14.79 0.53
CA ASN A 59 -13.28 -16.04 -0.20
C ASN A 59 -12.88 -17.16 0.79
N GLU A 60 -12.49 -18.33 0.27
CA GLU A 60 -12.07 -19.47 1.09
C GLU A 60 -10.85 -19.20 1.98
N GLN A 61 -10.02 -18.22 1.62
CA GLN A 61 -8.81 -17.83 2.36
C GLN A 61 -9.07 -16.71 3.39
N GLY A 62 -10.26 -16.10 3.40
CA GLY A 62 -10.69 -15.09 4.37
C GLY A 62 -11.20 -13.79 3.74
N ASP A 63 -11.24 -12.74 4.55
CA ASP A 63 -11.69 -11.41 4.13
C ASP A 63 -10.55 -10.59 3.51
N TYR A 64 -10.82 -10.03 2.35
CA TYR A 64 -9.95 -9.11 1.63
C TYR A 64 -10.56 -7.73 1.60
N TYR A 65 -9.72 -6.72 1.81
CA TYR A 65 -10.13 -5.33 1.75
C TYR A 65 -9.44 -4.64 0.58
N ALA A 66 -10.13 -3.75 -0.11
CA ALA A 66 -9.56 -3.00 -1.22
C ALA A 66 -10.00 -1.53 -1.26
N PHE A 67 -9.08 -0.64 -1.63
CA PHE A 67 -9.37 0.79 -1.80
C PHE A 67 -8.51 1.44 -2.90
N ALA A 68 -8.95 2.61 -3.37
CA ALA A 68 -8.18 3.48 -4.26
C ALA A 68 -7.98 4.84 -3.58
N ALA A 69 -6.73 5.35 -3.57
CA ALA A 69 -6.42 6.67 -3.01
C ALA A 69 -5.21 7.30 -3.71
N LYS A 70 -5.13 8.64 -3.69
CA LYS A 70 -3.94 9.39 -4.14
C LYS A 70 -2.76 9.05 -3.22
N GLN A 71 -1.62 8.74 -3.82
CA GLN A 71 -0.43 8.30 -3.09
C GLN A 71 0.63 9.39 -3.01
N PRO A 72 1.44 9.42 -1.94
CA PRO A 72 2.57 10.34 -1.85
C PRO A 72 3.66 9.98 -2.87
N THR A 73 4.42 10.99 -3.28
CA THR A 73 5.52 10.87 -4.24
C THR A 73 6.68 10.07 -3.63
N ARG A 74 7.30 9.22 -4.45
CA ARG A 74 8.43 8.37 -4.07
C ARG A 74 9.38 8.18 -5.23
N LEU A 75 10.63 7.86 -4.91
CA LEU A 75 11.64 7.46 -5.89
C LEU A 75 11.43 5.99 -6.25
N LEU A 76 11.57 5.65 -7.52
CA LEU A 76 11.55 4.27 -8.01
C LEU A 76 12.95 3.89 -8.48
N LEU A 77 13.49 2.78 -7.98
CA LEU A 77 14.81 2.28 -8.32
C LEU A 77 14.72 0.83 -8.78
N HIS A 78 14.93 0.59 -10.07
CA HIS A 78 14.98 -0.75 -10.65
C HIS A 78 16.39 -1.33 -10.51
N LEU A 79 16.48 -2.59 -10.07
CA LEU A 79 17.72 -3.35 -9.91
C LEU A 79 17.48 -4.81 -10.31
N ASP A 80 18.54 -5.56 -10.59
CA ASP A 80 18.47 -7.01 -10.52
C ASP A 80 18.24 -7.47 -9.07
N GLU A 81 17.80 -8.73 -8.91
CA GLU A 81 17.41 -9.27 -7.61
C GLU A 81 18.59 -9.35 -6.63
N GLU A 82 19.79 -9.72 -7.10
CA GLU A 82 20.97 -9.84 -6.25
C GLU A 82 21.33 -8.48 -5.63
N ARG A 83 21.40 -7.43 -6.45
CA ARG A 83 21.68 -6.06 -5.99
C ARG A 83 20.58 -5.52 -5.10
N LEU A 84 19.30 -5.80 -5.40
CA LEU A 84 18.18 -5.40 -4.55
C LEU A 84 18.33 -5.97 -3.13
N LEU A 85 18.59 -7.27 -3.02
CA LEU A 85 18.72 -7.96 -1.74
C LEU A 85 19.99 -7.51 -0.99
N ALA A 86 21.05 -7.17 -1.71
CA ALA A 86 22.31 -6.68 -1.13
C ALA A 86 22.29 -5.19 -0.73
N LEU A 87 21.22 -4.43 -1.00
CA LEU A 87 21.17 -2.99 -0.66
C LEU A 87 21.39 -2.75 0.84
N SER A 88 22.34 -1.85 1.14
CA SER A 88 22.59 -1.31 2.48
C SER A 88 22.65 0.22 2.40
N PRO A 89 21.48 0.91 2.42
CA PRO A 89 21.44 2.36 2.27
C PRO A 89 22.11 3.11 3.42
N ASP A 90 22.74 4.24 3.10
CA ASP A 90 23.12 5.25 4.07
C ASP A 90 21.85 6.02 4.50
N TRP A 91 21.39 5.76 5.73
CA TRP A 91 20.12 6.30 6.22
C TRP A 91 20.11 7.82 6.33
N GLN A 92 21.28 8.42 6.65
CA GLN A 92 21.39 9.87 6.79
C GLN A 92 21.30 10.52 5.41
N LYS A 93 22.11 10.06 4.45
CA LYS A 93 22.08 10.61 3.08
C LYS A 93 20.73 10.39 2.41
N LEU A 94 20.13 9.21 2.58
CA LEU A 94 18.81 8.94 2.02
C LEU A 94 17.73 9.85 2.63
N ARG A 95 17.80 10.14 3.94
CA ARG A 95 16.91 11.11 4.58
C ARG A 95 17.10 12.52 4.00
N GLU A 96 18.34 12.95 3.81
CA GLU A 96 18.66 14.26 3.23
C GLU A 96 18.08 14.38 1.81
N VAL A 97 18.29 13.37 0.95
CA VAL A 97 17.71 13.32 -0.40
C VAL A 97 16.18 13.35 -0.35
N GLN A 98 15.56 12.58 0.54
CA GLN A 98 14.10 12.54 0.69
C GLN A 98 13.53 13.92 1.07
N GLN A 99 14.20 14.62 1.99
CA GLN A 99 13.84 15.97 2.40
C GLN A 99 14.02 16.99 1.27
N GLN A 100 15.18 16.98 0.61
CA GLN A 100 15.53 17.91 -0.46
C GLN A 100 14.55 17.82 -1.64
N HIS A 101 14.12 16.61 -2.01
CA HIS A 101 13.22 16.39 -3.14
C HIS A 101 11.74 16.27 -2.75
N ASN A 102 11.41 16.44 -1.47
CA ASN A 102 10.06 16.29 -0.94
C ASN A 102 9.40 14.95 -1.34
N VAL A 103 10.16 13.86 -1.22
CA VAL A 103 9.70 12.49 -1.53
C VAL A 103 9.66 11.67 -0.25
N THR A 104 8.60 10.89 -0.06
CA THR A 104 8.39 10.22 1.24
C THR A 104 9.14 8.90 1.38
N ALA A 105 9.56 8.30 0.26
CA ALA A 105 10.14 6.96 0.22
C ALA A 105 11.04 6.75 -1.00
N LEU A 106 11.94 5.77 -0.89
CA LEU A 106 12.61 5.10 -2.00
C LEU A 106 12.05 3.67 -2.11
N PHE A 107 11.46 3.34 -3.26
CA PHE A 107 10.99 2.00 -3.60
C PHE A 107 11.99 1.36 -4.55
N ALA A 108 12.81 0.45 -4.01
CA ALA A 108 13.74 -0.36 -4.80
C ALA A 108 13.04 -1.66 -5.18
N PHE A 109 13.09 -2.04 -6.45
CA PHE A 109 12.38 -3.22 -6.95
C PHE A 109 13.17 -3.96 -8.02
N SER A 110 12.92 -5.26 -8.08
CA SER A 110 13.38 -6.15 -9.14
C SER A 110 12.17 -6.75 -9.82
N TRP A 111 12.17 -6.64 -11.14
CA TRP A 111 11.14 -7.18 -12.00
C TRP A 111 11.79 -7.66 -13.29
N LEU A 112 11.56 -8.93 -13.63
CA LEU A 112 12.02 -9.55 -14.86
C LEU A 112 10.82 -9.91 -15.74
N PRO A 113 10.94 -9.86 -17.08
CA PRO A 113 9.84 -10.23 -17.99
C PRO A 113 9.29 -11.65 -17.75
N SER A 114 10.14 -12.58 -17.30
CA SER A 114 9.76 -13.95 -16.94
C SER A 114 8.88 -14.04 -15.69
N HIS A 115 8.82 -13.00 -14.86
CA HIS A 115 8.15 -13.02 -13.56
C HIS A 115 6.63 -12.80 -13.65
N LYS A 116 6.00 -12.71 -14.83
CA LYS A 116 4.53 -12.71 -15.01
C LYS A 116 3.75 -11.88 -13.95
N ALA A 117 4.12 -10.61 -13.79
CA ALA A 117 3.55 -9.67 -12.82
C ALA A 117 3.89 -9.89 -11.32
N HIS A 118 4.94 -10.66 -11.03
CA HIS A 118 5.54 -10.76 -9.71
C HIS A 118 6.74 -9.80 -9.57
N VAL A 119 6.71 -8.98 -8.53
CA VAL A 119 7.74 -7.98 -8.22
C VAL A 119 8.35 -8.33 -6.86
N LYS A 120 9.67 -8.25 -6.74
CA LYS A 120 10.34 -8.27 -5.43
C LYS A 120 10.79 -6.86 -5.12
N ASP A 121 10.61 -6.42 -3.89
CA ASP A 121 10.90 -5.04 -3.54
C ASP A 121 11.39 -4.86 -2.10
N ARG A 122 11.89 -3.65 -1.86
CA ARG A 122 12.26 -3.07 -0.56
C ARG A 122 11.86 -1.61 -0.54
N MET A 123 11.36 -1.14 0.61
CA MET A 123 10.91 0.25 0.76
C MET A 123 11.66 0.93 1.91
N PHE A 124 12.30 2.06 1.62
CA PHE A 124 13.07 2.83 2.58
C PHE A 124 12.47 4.22 2.82
N SER A 125 12.19 4.59 4.08
CA SER A 125 11.55 5.87 4.45
C SER A 125 12.18 6.55 5.69
N PRO A 126 13.51 6.72 5.78
CA PRO A 126 14.16 7.25 6.98
C PRO A 126 13.69 8.66 7.39
N GLN A 127 13.14 9.48 6.48
CA GLN A 127 12.50 10.77 6.82
C GLN A 127 11.22 10.60 7.68
N MET A 128 10.58 9.45 7.60
CA MET A 128 9.35 9.12 8.33
C MET A 128 9.63 8.45 9.69
N GLY A 129 10.91 8.25 10.03
CA GLY A 129 11.35 7.52 11.22
C GLY A 129 11.40 6.01 11.04
N ILE A 130 11.23 5.51 9.81
CA ILE A 130 11.21 4.09 9.48
C ILE A 130 12.29 3.86 8.41
N ASN A 131 13.43 3.28 8.79
CA ASN A 131 14.53 3.08 7.83
C ASN A 131 14.10 2.16 6.69
N GLU A 132 13.49 1.02 7.00
CA GLU A 132 12.92 0.10 6.03
C GLU A 132 11.56 -0.42 6.54
N ASP A 133 10.56 -0.42 5.67
CA ASP A 133 9.22 -0.93 5.94
C ASP A 133 9.15 -2.40 5.49
N PRO A 134 8.63 -3.33 6.32
CA PRO A 134 8.52 -4.73 5.93
C PRO A 134 7.55 -4.96 4.76
N VAL A 135 6.46 -4.19 4.66
CA VAL A 135 5.43 -4.37 3.61
C VAL A 135 4.73 -3.04 3.31
N ASN A 136 4.96 -2.46 2.13
CA ASN A 136 4.49 -1.12 1.78
C ASN A 136 3.59 -1.08 0.53
N GLY A 137 2.28 -1.25 0.74
CA GLY A 137 1.30 -1.21 -0.35
C GLY A 137 1.25 0.10 -1.14
N ASN A 138 1.52 1.24 -0.50
CA ASN A 138 1.53 2.55 -1.17
C ASN A 138 2.56 2.59 -2.32
N SER A 139 3.70 1.91 -2.18
CA SER A 139 4.75 1.92 -3.18
C SER A 139 4.41 1.05 -4.37
N VAL A 140 3.75 -0.08 -4.12
CA VAL A 140 3.23 -0.97 -5.16
C VAL A 140 2.18 -0.26 -6.00
N ILE A 141 1.28 0.54 -5.40
CA ILE A 141 0.33 1.38 -6.15
C ILE A 141 1.05 2.40 -7.05
N ALA A 142 2.08 3.08 -6.52
CA ALA A 142 2.82 4.07 -7.29
C ALA A 142 3.55 3.43 -8.49
N PHE A 143 4.22 2.30 -8.26
CA PHE A 143 4.83 1.48 -9.30
C PHE A 143 3.80 1.05 -10.35
N SER A 144 2.64 0.56 -9.91
CA SER A 144 1.54 0.13 -10.77
C SER A 144 1.07 1.22 -11.73
N ARG A 145 1.02 2.48 -11.27
CA ARG A 145 0.66 3.63 -12.13
C ARG A 145 1.71 3.92 -13.20
N VAL A 146 2.99 3.79 -12.86
CA VAL A 146 4.08 3.94 -13.84
C VAL A 146 4.02 2.81 -14.86
N LEU A 147 3.77 1.58 -14.42
CA LEU A 147 3.58 0.44 -15.31
C LEU A 147 2.41 0.66 -16.30
N ILE A 148 1.25 1.08 -15.79
CA ILE A 148 0.08 1.41 -16.64
C ILE A 148 0.47 2.39 -17.75
N HIS A 149 1.15 3.47 -17.38
CA HIS A 149 1.60 4.48 -18.33
C HIS A 149 2.57 3.90 -19.38
N LEU A 150 3.57 3.13 -18.96
CA LEU A 150 4.56 2.55 -19.88
C LEU A 150 3.93 1.53 -20.84
N CYS A 151 3.04 0.66 -20.36
CA CYS A 151 2.33 -0.30 -21.21
C CYS A 151 1.46 0.42 -22.24
N GLN A 152 0.68 1.42 -21.81
CA GLN A 152 -0.18 2.20 -22.70
C GLN A 152 0.64 2.95 -23.76
N SER A 153 1.72 3.63 -23.38
CA SER A 153 2.58 4.35 -24.32
C SER A 153 3.38 3.44 -25.24
N GLY A 154 3.71 2.23 -24.79
CA GLY A 154 4.44 1.22 -25.57
C GLY A 154 3.57 0.26 -26.39
N GLY A 155 2.23 0.39 -26.31
CA GLY A 155 1.31 -0.54 -26.97
C GLY A 155 1.38 -1.98 -26.44
N GLN A 156 1.84 -2.16 -25.19
CA GLN A 156 1.94 -3.47 -24.54
C GLN A 156 0.68 -3.78 -23.74
N SER A 157 0.35 -5.07 -23.62
CA SER A 157 -0.73 -5.51 -22.74
C SER A 157 -0.37 -5.27 -21.27
N LEU A 158 -1.38 -4.87 -20.51
CA LEU A 158 -1.27 -4.69 -19.06
C LEU A 158 -1.68 -6.01 -18.37
N PRO A 159 -0.99 -6.47 -17.32
CA PRO A 159 -1.49 -7.57 -16.51
C PRO A 159 -2.71 -7.12 -15.69
N ASP A 160 -3.63 -8.04 -15.40
CA ASP A 160 -4.79 -7.75 -14.56
C ASP A 160 -4.41 -7.44 -13.10
N GLU A 161 -3.37 -8.10 -12.61
CA GLU A 161 -2.89 -8.00 -11.24
C GLU A 161 -1.37 -7.97 -11.14
N ILE A 162 -0.84 -7.36 -10.09
CA ILE A 162 0.56 -7.42 -9.67
C ILE A 162 0.63 -8.04 -8.27
N TYR A 163 1.62 -8.91 -8.07
CA TYR A 163 1.98 -9.49 -6.78
C TYR A 163 3.36 -8.97 -6.37
N ALA A 164 3.42 -8.14 -5.35
CA ALA A 164 4.67 -7.60 -4.81
C ALA A 164 5.06 -8.30 -3.51
N TYR A 165 6.27 -8.83 -3.47
CA TYR A 165 6.83 -9.52 -2.31
C TYR A 165 7.88 -8.64 -1.65
N GLN A 166 7.72 -8.42 -0.35
CA GLN A 166 8.57 -7.52 0.42
C GLN A 166 8.92 -8.14 1.78
N GLY A 167 9.91 -7.55 2.43
CA GLY A 167 10.25 -7.85 3.81
C GLY A 167 11.28 -8.96 3.95
N PHE A 168 12.01 -9.30 2.88
CA PHE A 168 13.04 -10.36 2.90
C PHE A 168 14.17 -10.11 3.92
N SER A 169 14.47 -8.84 4.21
CA SER A 169 15.47 -8.40 5.20
C SER A 169 15.01 -8.62 6.65
N PHE A 170 13.72 -8.87 6.84
CA PHE A 170 13.10 -9.13 8.12
C PHE A 170 12.57 -10.57 8.08
N ASP A 171 12.46 -11.25 9.21
CA ASP A 171 11.72 -12.53 9.25
C ASP A 171 10.20 -12.30 9.16
N ARG A 172 9.78 -11.44 8.23
CA ARG A 172 8.45 -10.85 8.06
C ARG A 172 8.16 -10.70 6.56
N ARG A 173 8.11 -11.82 5.85
CA ARG A 173 7.73 -11.82 4.43
C ARG A 173 6.25 -11.49 4.29
N GLY A 174 5.94 -10.53 3.44
CA GLY A 174 4.57 -10.18 3.11
C GLY A 174 4.37 -10.04 1.61
N THR A 175 3.11 -10.18 1.21
CA THR A 175 2.69 -10.05 -0.19
C THR A 175 1.63 -8.97 -0.28
N VAL A 176 1.81 -8.06 -1.23
CA VAL A 176 0.81 -7.07 -1.62
C VAL A 176 0.24 -7.46 -2.98
N ARG A 177 -1.09 -7.49 -3.09
CA ARG A 177 -1.78 -7.66 -4.37
C ARG A 177 -2.37 -6.33 -4.81
N VAL A 178 -2.11 -5.95 -6.06
CA VAL A 178 -2.70 -4.76 -6.67
C VAL A 178 -3.41 -5.14 -7.96
N THR A 179 -4.67 -4.74 -8.10
CA THR A 179 -5.44 -4.94 -9.33
C THR A 179 -5.34 -3.69 -10.20
N LEU A 180 -4.98 -3.87 -11.48
CA LEU A 180 -4.74 -2.78 -12.44
C LEU A 180 -5.89 -2.57 -13.43
N SER A 181 -6.56 -3.65 -13.82
CA SER A 181 -7.70 -3.62 -14.75
C SER A 181 -8.83 -4.49 -14.23
N THR A 182 -10.03 -3.91 -14.15
CA THR A 182 -11.27 -4.70 -14.17
C THR A 182 -12.32 -3.94 -14.99
N HIS A 183 -13.21 -4.66 -15.65
CA HIS A 183 -14.34 -4.07 -16.41
C HIS A 183 -15.29 -3.20 -15.56
N LYS A 184 -15.14 -3.18 -14.23
CA LYS A 184 -15.99 -2.43 -13.28
C LYS A 184 -15.28 -1.23 -12.63
N MET A 185 -14.08 -0.89 -13.07
CA MET A 185 -13.30 0.20 -12.49
C MET A 185 -13.28 1.44 -13.39
N PRO A 186 -13.32 2.66 -12.82
CA PRO A 186 -13.02 3.87 -13.58
C PRO A 186 -11.67 3.73 -14.29
N GLU A 187 -11.56 4.24 -15.52
CA GLU A 187 -10.30 4.22 -16.26
C GLU A 187 -9.14 4.75 -15.40
N ASN A 188 -7.99 4.08 -15.45
CA ASN A 188 -6.75 4.45 -14.75
C ASN A 188 -6.82 4.46 -13.21
N SER A 189 -7.76 3.75 -12.60
CA SER A 189 -7.80 3.57 -11.14
C SER A 189 -7.09 2.28 -10.71
N VAL A 190 -6.35 2.36 -9.60
CA VAL A 190 -5.56 1.25 -9.04
C VAL A 190 -6.10 0.92 -7.65
N ARG A 191 -6.35 -0.37 -7.38
CA ARG A 191 -6.80 -0.85 -6.05
C ARG A 191 -5.72 -1.63 -5.35
N LEU A 192 -5.39 -1.19 -4.13
CA LEU A 192 -4.61 -2.00 -3.20
C LEU A 192 -5.54 -3.01 -2.54
N ALA A 193 -5.18 -4.29 -2.57
CA ALA A 193 -5.92 -5.34 -1.88
C ALA A 193 -5.01 -6.09 -0.89
N GLY A 194 -5.58 -6.48 0.25
CA GLY A 194 -4.86 -7.28 1.23
C GLY A 194 -5.78 -7.99 2.21
N GLN A 195 -5.28 -9.09 2.76
CA GLN A 195 -5.91 -9.82 3.85
C GLN A 195 -5.50 -9.21 5.19
N VAL A 196 -6.43 -9.15 6.13
CA VAL A 196 -6.19 -8.64 7.49
C VAL A 196 -6.46 -9.76 8.50
N VAL A 197 -5.48 -10.04 9.34
CA VAL A 197 -5.60 -10.99 10.45
C VAL A 197 -5.40 -10.23 11.75
N GLN A 198 -6.41 -10.30 12.64
CA GLN A 198 -6.34 -9.70 13.97
C GLN A 198 -5.66 -10.69 14.92
N LEU A 199 -4.53 -10.29 15.52
CA LEU A 199 -3.79 -11.13 16.46
C LEU A 199 -4.28 -10.97 17.90
N TYR A 200 -4.47 -9.73 18.34
CA TYR A 200 -4.86 -9.38 19.71
C TYR A 200 -5.78 -8.15 19.73
N GLN A 201 -6.49 -7.96 20.84
CA GLN A 201 -7.29 -6.77 21.13
C GLN A 201 -7.17 -6.43 22.61
N PHE A 202 -6.94 -5.15 22.89
CA PHE A 202 -6.78 -4.63 24.24
C PHE A 202 -7.68 -3.40 24.44
N HIS A 203 -8.08 -3.15 25.68
CA HIS A 203 -8.78 -1.92 26.07
C HIS A 203 -7.79 -1.00 26.77
N MET A 204 -7.77 0.27 26.39
CA MET A 204 -6.92 1.30 26.99
C MET A 204 -7.82 2.38 27.57
N GLU A 205 -7.66 2.66 28.86
CA GLU A 205 -8.32 3.80 29.49
C GLU A 205 -7.55 5.08 29.17
N LEU A 206 -8.25 6.04 28.59
CA LEU A 206 -7.70 7.37 28.36
C LEU A 206 -8.00 8.23 29.60
N LYS A 207 -6.98 8.94 30.08
CA LYS A 207 -7.11 9.91 31.17
C LYS A 207 -7.54 11.27 30.65
#